data_AF-A0A068RU55-F1
#
_entry.id   AF-A0A068RU55-F1
#
_cell.length_a   1.000
_cell.length_b   1.000
_cell.length_c   1.000
_cell.angle_alpha   90.00
_cell.angle_beta   90.00
_cell.angle_gamma   90.00
#
_symmetry.space_group_name_H-M   'P 1'
#
loop_
_entity.id
_entity.type
_entity.pdbx_description
1 polymer ?
#
loop_
_entity_poly.entity_id
_entity_poly.type
_entity_poly.pdbx_seq_one_letter_code
_entity_poly.pdbx_strand_id
1 'polypeptide(L)'
;MTTSEPLVSASTAAQHLGNTIATEAESRLETESPSLHLSLKSPSAGSNYNLQHFAANYFFIVLGLSIYAVVTNWWLLFTIAFIFGGFYLISRQDGPITIGGNSISPSSLYAAYCGASLVLLLFSGATGTIFWIIGAAAIVILGHAALLEPGLENEFGADSQV
;
A
#
# COMPACT_ATOMS: atom_id res chain seq x y z
N MET A 1 56.98 58.39 18.36
CA MET A 1 57.10 56.97 17.93
C MET A 1 57.02 56.15 19.21
N THR A 2 55.97 55.44 19.60
CA THR A 2 54.74 54.93 18.97
C THR A 2 53.73 54.68 20.10
N THR A 3 52.53 55.26 20.05
CA THR A 3 51.44 54.96 20.99
C THR A 3 50.25 54.44 20.19
N SER A 4 50.16 53.13 19.98
CA SER A 4 49.09 52.55 19.15
C SER A 4 48.78 51.08 19.47
N GLU A 5 48.74 50.68 20.74
CA GLU A 5 48.40 49.29 21.13
C GLU A 5 47.43 49.16 22.32
N PRO A 6 46.22 49.74 22.26
CA PRO A 6 45.10 49.13 23.00
C PRO A 6 44.00 48.59 22.09
N LEU A 7 43.87 49.12 20.86
CA LEU A 7 42.75 48.76 19.98
C LEU A 7 42.95 47.45 19.21
N VAL A 8 44.20 47.07 18.92
CA VAL A 8 44.52 45.79 18.26
C VAL A 8 44.24 44.61 19.22
N SER A 9 44.58 44.75 20.50
CA SER A 9 44.35 43.72 21.52
C SER A 9 42.87 43.46 21.78
N ALA A 10 42.03 44.50 21.81
CA ALA A 10 40.59 44.38 21.93
C ALA A 10 39.94 43.72 20.69
N SER A 11 40.43 44.03 19.48
CA SER A 11 39.97 43.41 18.24
C SER A 11 40.31 41.91 18.20
N THR A 12 41.53 41.53 18.60
CA THR A 12 41.95 40.13 18.66
C THR A 12 41.18 39.36 19.74
N ALA A 13 40.91 39.97 20.90
CA ALA A 13 40.10 39.36 21.94
C ALA A 13 38.64 39.16 21.50
N ALA A 14 38.04 40.14 20.81
CA ALA A 14 36.69 40.03 20.25
C ALA A 14 36.61 38.97 19.15
N GLN A 15 37.66 38.85 18.33
CA GLN A 15 37.74 37.85 17.26
C GLN A 15 37.96 36.43 17.82
N HIS A 16 38.75 36.29 18.89
CA HIS A 16 38.89 35.04 19.62
C HIS A 16 37.56 34.63 20.28
N LEU A 17 36.85 35.56 20.93
CA LEU A 17 35.52 35.32 21.50
C LEU A 17 34.49 34.93 20.43
N GLY A 18 34.52 35.59 19.27
CA GLY A 18 33.67 35.25 18.12
C GLY A 18 33.94 33.84 17.58
N ASN A 19 35.22 33.46 17.47
CA ASN A 19 35.60 32.10 17.05
C ASN A 19 35.23 31.05 18.11
N THR A 20 35.39 31.34 19.41
CA THR A 20 34.97 30.43 20.49
C THR A 20 33.46 30.23 20.48
N ILE A 21 32.68 31.29 20.33
CA ILE A 21 31.20 31.20 20.25
C ILE A 21 30.77 30.49 18.96
N ALA A 22 31.46 30.71 17.83
CA ALA A 22 31.18 29.98 16.59
C ALA A 22 31.50 28.48 16.73
N THR A 23 32.58 28.12 17.43
CA THR A 23 32.96 26.72 17.68
C THR A 23 32.01 26.05 18.69
N GLU A 24 31.56 26.78 19.70
CA GLU A 24 30.53 26.33 20.65
C GLU A 24 29.15 26.21 19.99
N ALA A 25 28.83 27.09 19.02
CA ALA A 25 27.60 27.01 18.25
C ALA A 25 27.61 25.84 17.27
N GLU A 26 28.73 25.59 16.57
CA GLU A 26 28.88 24.42 15.69
C GLU A 26 28.84 23.11 16.48
N SER A 27 29.54 23.02 17.61
CA SER A 27 29.48 21.82 18.46
C SER A 27 28.08 21.57 19.05
N ARG A 28 27.32 22.63 19.40
CA ARG A 28 25.91 22.50 19.81
C ARG A 28 25.02 22.05 18.66
N LEU A 29 25.24 22.54 17.45
CA LEU A 29 24.53 22.10 16.25
C LEU A 29 24.86 20.65 15.86
N GLU A 30 26.08 20.16 16.11
CA GLU A 30 26.45 18.76 15.91
C GLU A 30 25.84 17.83 16.98
N THR A 31 25.62 18.32 18.21
CA THR A 31 24.88 17.57 19.24
C THR A 31 23.36 17.57 19.04
N GLU A 32 22.78 18.59 18.40
CA GLU A 32 21.33 18.67 18.12
C GLU A 32 20.92 18.21 16.69
N SER A 33 21.85 18.18 15.73
CA SER A 33 21.62 17.70 14.37
C SER A 33 21.27 16.22 14.21
N PRO A 34 21.68 15.27 15.08
CA PRO A 34 21.27 13.87 14.96
C PRO A 34 19.75 13.72 15.08
N SER A 35 19.12 14.51 15.97
CA SER A 35 17.66 14.54 16.18
C SER A 35 16.89 15.30 15.10
N LEU A 36 17.44 16.40 14.57
CA LEU A 36 16.76 17.21 13.57
C LEU A 36 16.80 16.53 12.18
N HIS A 37 17.92 15.90 11.84
CA HIS A 37 18.05 15.14 10.59
C HIS A 37 17.24 13.83 10.61
N LEU A 38 16.93 13.30 11.80
CA LEU A 38 15.96 12.20 11.99
C LEU A 38 14.50 12.66 11.87
N SER A 39 14.21 13.93 12.19
CA SER A 39 12.86 14.49 12.07
C SER A 39 12.45 14.80 10.63
N LEU A 40 13.41 14.91 9.70
CA LEU A 40 13.13 15.27 8.29
C LEU A 40 13.26 14.10 7.30
N LYS A 41 13.65 12.90 7.75
CA LYS A 41 13.69 11.72 6.88
C LYS A 41 13.21 10.44 7.57
N SER A 42 11.90 10.36 7.76
CA SER A 42 11.13 9.12 7.56
C SER A 42 9.63 9.38 7.65
N PRO A 43 8.96 9.86 6.58
CA PRO A 43 7.56 9.55 6.40
C PRO A 43 7.45 8.13 5.84
N SER A 44 7.75 7.09 6.62
CA SER A 44 7.37 5.69 6.27
C SER A 44 7.83 4.57 7.20
N ALA A 45 8.78 4.73 8.13
CA ALA A 45 9.21 3.57 8.93
C ALA A 45 8.12 3.07 9.89
N GLY A 46 7.24 3.96 10.38
CA GLY A 46 6.21 3.63 11.37
C GLY A 46 4.91 2.99 10.82
N SER A 47 4.58 3.21 9.55
CA SER A 47 3.33 2.65 8.97
C SER A 47 3.54 1.31 8.26
N ASN A 48 4.78 0.97 7.90
CA ASN A 48 5.08 -0.24 7.12
C ASN A 48 5.33 -1.48 8.00
N TYR A 49 5.75 -1.33 9.25
CA TYR A 49 5.97 -2.48 10.14
C TYR A 49 4.65 -3.19 10.47
N ASN A 50 3.58 -2.45 10.75
CA ASN A 50 2.26 -3.02 11.09
C ASN A 50 1.53 -3.62 9.88
N LEU A 51 1.72 -3.06 8.67
CA LEU A 51 1.15 -3.64 7.45
C LEU A 51 1.83 -4.97 7.10
N GLN A 52 3.15 -5.11 7.30
CA GLN A 52 3.86 -6.37 7.06
C GLN A 52 3.65 -7.40 8.16
N HIS A 53 3.64 -6.99 9.44
CA HIS A 53 3.46 -7.91 10.56
C HIS A 53 2.08 -8.59 10.54
N PHE A 54 1.03 -7.87 10.13
CA PHE A 54 -0.33 -8.41 10.01
C PHE A 54 -0.79 -8.63 8.56
N ALA A 55 0.12 -8.58 7.58
CA ALA A 55 -0.21 -8.75 6.15
C ALA A 55 -1.02 -10.02 5.88
N ALA A 56 -0.62 -11.14 6.50
CA ALA A 56 -1.33 -12.41 6.37
C ALA A 56 -2.76 -12.33 6.92
N ASN A 57 -2.96 -11.65 8.07
CA ASN A 57 -4.28 -11.51 8.68
C ASN A 57 -5.21 -10.67 7.80
N TYR A 58 -4.70 -9.54 7.27
CA TYR A 58 -5.46 -8.71 6.33
C TYR A 58 -5.76 -9.45 5.02
N PHE A 59 -4.82 -10.26 4.53
CA PHE A 59 -5.05 -11.11 3.35
C PHE A 59 -6.21 -12.10 3.57
N PHE A 60 -6.26 -12.80 4.72
CA PHE A 60 -7.35 -13.74 5.01
C PHE A 60 -8.71 -13.04 5.16
N ILE A 61 -8.75 -11.85 5.76
CA ILE A 61 -9.96 -11.05 5.88
C ILE A 61 -10.47 -10.65 4.49
N VAL A 62 -9.59 -10.10 3.63
CA VAL A 62 -9.97 -9.70 2.27
C VAL A 62 -10.38 -10.91 1.42
N LEU A 63 -9.70 -12.04 1.57
CA LEU A 63 -10.05 -13.29 0.90
C LEU A 63 -11.43 -13.79 1.33
N GLY A 64 -11.70 -13.85 2.64
CA GLY A 64 -12.99 -14.26 3.19
C GLY A 64 -14.12 -13.34 2.74
N LEU A 65 -13.87 -12.03 2.74
CA LEU A 65 -14.82 -11.02 2.27
C LEU A 65 -15.09 -11.13 0.76
N SER A 66 -14.06 -11.46 -0.03
CA SER A 66 -14.19 -11.71 -1.47
C SER A 66 -15.05 -12.94 -1.74
N ILE A 67 -14.83 -14.04 -1.02
CA ILE A 67 -15.65 -15.25 -1.11
C ILE A 67 -17.10 -14.95 -0.72
N TYR A 68 -17.31 -14.26 0.40
CA TYR A 68 -18.64 -13.84 0.85
C TYR A 68 -19.38 -13.01 -0.20
N ALA A 69 -18.70 -12.01 -0.79
CA ALA A 69 -19.28 -11.13 -1.78
C ALA A 69 -19.69 -11.88 -3.06
N VAL A 70 -18.89 -12.87 -3.48
CA VAL A 70 -19.22 -13.74 -4.60
C VAL A 70 -20.42 -14.63 -4.26
N VAL A 71 -20.39 -15.33 -3.13
CA VAL A 71 -21.43 -16.30 -2.74
C VAL A 71 -22.79 -15.64 -2.50
N THR A 72 -22.80 -14.43 -1.96
CA THR A 72 -24.03 -13.66 -1.70
C THR A 72 -24.67 -13.15 -2.99
N ASN A 73 -23.89 -13.03 -4.08
CA ASN A 73 -24.35 -12.45 -5.33
C ASN A 73 -24.67 -13.54 -6.37
N TRP A 74 -25.93 -13.96 -6.42
CA TRP A 74 -26.38 -15.08 -7.25
C TRP A 74 -26.10 -14.89 -8.75
N TRP A 75 -26.22 -13.66 -9.25
CA TRP A 75 -25.93 -13.31 -10.65
C TRP A 75 -24.45 -13.44 -10.98
N LEU A 76 -23.58 -13.06 -10.04
CA LEU A 76 -22.13 -13.13 -10.20
C LEU A 76 -21.64 -14.58 -10.16
N LEU A 77 -22.19 -15.40 -9.25
CA LEU A 77 -21.96 -16.85 -9.24
C LEU A 77 -22.35 -17.50 -10.58
N PHE A 78 -23.53 -17.18 -11.08
CA PHE A 78 -23.99 -17.68 -12.38
C PHE A 78 -23.03 -17.29 -13.49
N THR A 79 -22.55 -16.05 -13.48
CA THR A 79 -21.59 -15.53 -14.47
C THR A 79 -20.28 -16.31 -14.44
N ILE A 80 -19.71 -16.52 -13.25
CA ILE A 80 -18.49 -17.31 -13.07
C ILE A 80 -18.70 -18.73 -13.58
N ALA A 81 -19.80 -19.38 -13.17
CA ALA A 81 -20.14 -20.73 -13.61
C ALA A 81 -20.35 -20.80 -15.13
N PHE A 82 -21.00 -19.80 -15.73
CA PHE A 82 -21.18 -19.69 -17.16
C PHE A 82 -19.84 -19.63 -17.86
N ILE A 83 -18.93 -18.74 -17.43
CA ILE A 83 -17.58 -18.56 -17.98
C ILE A 83 -16.80 -19.89 -17.93
N PHE A 84 -16.61 -20.48 -16.75
CA PHE A 84 -15.84 -21.72 -16.64
C PHE A 84 -16.52 -22.90 -17.34
N GLY A 85 -17.84 -23.01 -17.22
CA GLY A 85 -18.62 -24.08 -17.85
C GLY A 85 -18.61 -24.01 -19.37
N GLY A 86 -18.74 -22.81 -19.95
CA GLY A 86 -18.70 -22.64 -21.41
C GLY A 86 -17.30 -22.82 -21.98
N PHE A 87 -16.25 -22.35 -21.30
CA PHE A 87 -14.87 -22.71 -21.67
C PHE A 87 -14.64 -24.23 -21.62
N TYR A 88 -15.16 -24.93 -20.61
CA TYR A 88 -15.08 -26.38 -20.51
C TYR A 88 -15.85 -27.09 -21.65
N LEU A 89 -17.06 -26.63 -21.98
CA LEU A 89 -17.88 -27.18 -23.06
C LEU A 89 -17.25 -26.97 -24.44
N ILE A 90 -16.70 -25.78 -24.70
CA ILE A 90 -16.06 -25.44 -25.98
C ILE A 90 -14.71 -26.15 -26.12
N SER A 91 -13.95 -26.31 -25.04
CA SER A 91 -12.65 -27.00 -25.09
C SER A 91 -12.77 -28.49 -25.43
N ARG A 92 -13.96 -29.07 -25.27
CA ARG A 92 -14.26 -30.47 -25.62
C ARG A 92 -14.80 -30.66 -27.03
N GLN A 93 -14.89 -29.59 -27.84
CA GLN A 93 -15.33 -29.67 -29.22
C GLN A 93 -14.16 -30.10 -30.13
N ASP A 94 -14.26 -31.30 -30.73
CA ASP A 94 -13.21 -31.88 -31.59
C ASP A 94 -13.29 -31.42 -33.07
N GLY A 95 -14.10 -30.41 -33.39
CA GLY A 95 -14.25 -29.93 -34.76
C GLY A 95 -15.15 -28.70 -34.95
N PRO A 96 -15.22 -28.16 -36.18
CA PRO A 96 -16.09 -27.02 -36.51
C PRO A 96 -17.57 -27.40 -36.38
N ILE A 97 -18.36 -26.52 -35.77
CA ILE A 97 -19.80 -26.73 -35.56
C ILE A 97 -20.56 -26.23 -36.79
N THR A 98 -21.37 -27.09 -37.40
CA THR A 98 -22.23 -26.70 -38.52
C THR A 98 -23.61 -26.28 -38.01
N ILE A 99 -23.96 -25.00 -38.18
CA ILE A 99 -25.29 -24.46 -37.85
C ILE A 99 -25.90 -23.94 -39.15
N GLY A 100 -27.05 -24.49 -39.56
CA GLY A 100 -27.78 -24.04 -40.75
C GLY A 100 -27.01 -24.16 -42.07
N GLY A 101 -26.10 -25.13 -42.18
CA GLY A 101 -25.27 -25.35 -43.37
C GLY A 101 -23.95 -24.55 -43.41
N ASN A 102 -23.73 -23.64 -42.45
CA ASN A 102 -22.47 -22.90 -42.31
C ASN A 102 -21.58 -23.53 -41.23
N SER A 103 -20.33 -23.85 -41.58
CA SER A 103 -19.32 -24.37 -40.64
C SER A 103 -18.67 -23.23 -39.86
N ILE A 104 -18.93 -23.15 -38.56
CA ILE A 104 -18.29 -22.20 -37.66
C ILE A 104 -17.01 -22.82 -37.10
N SER A 105 -15.88 -22.16 -37.36
CA SER A 105 -14.58 -22.57 -36.79
C SER A 105 -14.57 -22.39 -35.26
N PRO A 106 -13.91 -23.29 -34.51
CA PRO A 106 -13.78 -23.19 -33.05
C PRO A 106 -13.26 -21.83 -32.57
N SER A 107 -12.36 -21.19 -33.33
CA SER A 107 -11.80 -19.87 -32.98
C SER A 107 -12.86 -18.77 -32.96
N SER A 108 -13.82 -18.80 -33.90
CA SER A 108 -14.91 -17.82 -33.93
C SER A 108 -15.91 -18.06 -32.80
N LEU A 109 -16.10 -19.32 -32.40
CA LEU A 109 -16.96 -19.67 -31.28
C LEU A 109 -16.38 -19.17 -29.96
N TYR A 110 -15.07 -19.35 -29.74
CA TYR A 110 -14.36 -18.76 -28.59
C TYR A 110 -14.47 -17.24 -28.58
N ALA A 111 -14.26 -16.57 -29.71
CA ALA A 111 -14.35 -15.12 -29.78
C ALA A 111 -15.76 -14.60 -29.43
N ALA A 112 -16.80 -15.22 -30.01
CA ALA A 112 -18.19 -14.90 -29.71
C ALA A 112 -18.54 -15.16 -28.24
N TYR A 113 -18.06 -16.29 -27.70
CA TYR A 113 -18.27 -16.67 -26.32
C TYR A 113 -17.57 -15.73 -25.33
N CYS A 114 -16.33 -15.31 -25.61
CA CYS A 114 -15.63 -14.30 -24.82
C CYS A 114 -16.38 -12.96 -24.84
N GLY A 115 -16.89 -12.55 -26.01
CA GLY A 115 -17.70 -11.33 -26.13
C GLY A 115 -18.98 -11.40 -25.29
N ALA A 116 -19.73 -12.50 -25.40
CA ALA A 116 -20.96 -12.72 -24.61
C ALA A 116 -20.66 -12.77 -23.10
N SER A 117 -19.59 -13.46 -22.71
CA SER A 117 -19.14 -13.56 -21.32
C SER A 117 -18.77 -12.20 -20.74
N LEU A 118 -18.09 -11.35 -21.51
CA LEU A 118 -17.72 -10.00 -21.08
C LEU A 118 -18.96 -9.13 -20.85
N VAL A 119 -19.91 -9.15 -21.79
CA VAL A 119 -21.19 -8.42 -21.64
C VAL A 119 -21.91 -8.91 -20.38
N LEU A 120 -22.02 -10.22 -20.21
CA LEU A 120 -22.68 -10.82 -19.05
C LEU A 120 -21.97 -10.44 -17.74
N LEU A 121 -20.63 -10.40 -17.72
CA LEU A 121 -19.84 -9.93 -16.57
C LEU A 121 -20.13 -8.47 -16.21
N LEU A 122 -20.27 -7.58 -17.20
CA LEU A 122 -20.63 -6.18 -16.95
C LEU A 122 -22.04 -6.05 -16.34
N PHE A 123 -23.00 -6.86 -16.81
CA PHE A 123 -24.37 -6.86 -16.28
C PHE A 123 -24.54 -7.61 -14.95
N SER A 124 -23.61 -8.51 -14.61
CA SER A 124 -23.68 -9.33 -13.39
C SER A 124 -23.54 -8.56 -12.07
N GLY A 125 -23.21 -7.27 -12.13
CA GLY A 125 -22.88 -6.48 -10.94
C GLY A 125 -21.45 -6.71 -10.42
N ALA A 126 -20.57 -7.31 -11.23
CA ALA A 126 -19.16 -7.52 -10.90
C ALA A 126 -18.45 -6.23 -10.48
N THR A 127 -18.65 -5.14 -11.22
CA THR A 127 -18.06 -3.83 -10.90
C THR A 127 -18.50 -3.33 -9.52
N GLY A 128 -19.81 -3.40 -9.22
CA GLY A 128 -20.34 -3.00 -7.91
C GLY A 128 -19.80 -3.88 -6.78
N THR A 129 -19.66 -5.18 -7.03
CA THR A 129 -19.10 -6.14 -6.07
C THR A 129 -17.64 -5.82 -5.76
N ILE A 130 -16.83 -5.50 -6.76
CA ILE A 130 -15.42 -5.10 -6.58
C ILE A 130 -15.33 -3.84 -5.72
N PHE A 131 -16.09 -2.79 -6.07
CA PHE A 131 -16.10 -1.55 -5.27
C PHE A 131 -16.58 -1.79 -3.84
N TRP A 132 -17.56 -2.67 -3.64
CA TRP A 132 -18.03 -3.04 -2.32
C TRP A 132 -16.95 -3.75 -1.50
N ILE A 133 -16.24 -4.72 -2.08
CA ILE A 133 -15.12 -5.42 -1.42
C ILE A 133 -14.04 -4.43 -1.02
N ILE A 134 -13.65 -3.53 -1.92
CA ILE A 134 -12.61 -2.51 -1.64
C ILE A 134 -13.03 -1.62 -0.47
N GLY A 135 -14.27 -1.11 -0.50
CA GLY A 135 -14.79 -0.24 0.56
C GLY A 135 -14.89 -0.95 1.91
N ALA A 136 -15.45 -2.15 1.92
CA ALA A 136 -15.60 -2.95 3.14
C ALA A 136 -14.23 -3.39 3.70
N ALA A 137 -13.28 -3.79 2.84
CA ALA A 137 -11.92 -4.09 3.26
C ALA A 137 -11.22 -2.87 3.86
N ALA A 138 -11.36 -1.69 3.26
CA ALA A 138 -10.79 -0.45 3.79
C ALA A 138 -11.35 -0.11 5.17
N ILE A 139 -12.66 -0.24 5.37
CA ILE A 139 -13.30 0.00 6.67
C ILE A 139 -12.82 -1.00 7.72
N VAL A 140 -12.71 -2.30 7.37
CA VAL A 140 -12.27 -3.32 8.33
C VAL A 140 -10.80 -3.13 8.72
N ILE A 141 -9.92 -2.87 7.76
CA ILE A 141 -8.48 -2.70 8.02
C ILE A 141 -8.23 -1.40 8.80
N LEU A 142 -8.81 -0.29 8.35
CA LEU A 142 -8.62 1.01 9.02
C LEU A 142 -9.34 1.06 10.36
N GLY A 143 -10.52 0.46 10.48
CA GLY A 143 -11.25 0.34 11.75
C GLY A 143 -10.49 -0.50 12.75
N HIS A 144 -9.87 -1.61 12.33
CA HIS A 144 -9.01 -2.40 13.20
C HIS A 144 -7.75 -1.62 13.63
N ALA A 145 -7.12 -0.89 12.70
CA ALA A 145 -5.95 -0.07 12.99
C ALA A 145 -6.25 1.17 13.85
N ALA A 146 -7.45 1.75 13.76
CA ALA A 146 -7.86 2.92 14.55
C ALA A 146 -8.28 2.56 15.99
N LEU A 147 -8.71 1.32 16.22
CA LEU A 147 -9.06 0.81 17.55
C LEU A 147 -7.85 0.24 18.31
N LEU A 148 -6.79 -0.14 17.58
CA LEU A 148 -5.50 -0.50 18.15
C LEU A 148 -4.63 0.76 18.24
N GLU A 149 -4.61 1.42 19.40
CA GLU A 149 -3.54 2.35 19.74
C GLU A 149 -2.19 1.68 19.45
N PRO A 150 -1.25 2.31 18.73
CA PRO A 150 0.07 1.73 18.52
C PRO A 150 0.67 1.42 19.90
N GLY A 151 0.86 0.13 20.14
CA GLY A 151 1.05 -0.40 21.47
C GLY A 151 2.28 0.16 22.17
N LEU A 152 2.04 0.68 23.38
CA LEU A 152 3.05 1.07 24.36
C LEU A 152 4.09 -0.04 24.61
N GLU A 153 3.82 -1.30 24.23
CA GLU A 153 4.79 -2.40 24.29
C GLU A 153 6.04 -2.20 23.43
N ASN A 154 6.00 -1.39 22.36
CA ASN A 154 7.20 -1.08 21.58
C ASN A 154 8.13 -0.10 22.32
N GLU A 155 7.56 0.77 23.17
CA GLU A 155 8.31 1.68 24.06
C GLU A 155 8.86 0.93 25.28
N PHE A 156 8.10 0.01 25.88
CA PHE A 156 8.60 -0.85 26.97
C PHE A 156 9.67 -1.86 26.52
N GLY A 157 9.62 -2.32 25.26
CA GLY A 157 10.66 -3.17 24.69
C GLY A 157 12.01 -2.44 24.55
N ALA A 158 11.98 -1.16 24.16
CA ALA A 158 13.17 -0.33 24.04
C ALA A 158 13.80 0.01 25.39
N ASP A 159 12.99 0.27 26.43
CA ASP A 159 13.47 0.55 27.80
C ASP A 159 13.93 -0.70 28.57
N SER A 160 13.56 -1.91 28.12
CA SER A 160 13.98 -3.16 28.76
C SER A 160 15.35 -3.69 28.32
N GLN A 161 16.09 -2.93 27.50
CA GLN A 161 17.42 -3.28 26.98
C GLN A 161 18.53 -2.35 27.49
N VAL A 162 18.30 -1.60 28.57
CA VAL A 162 19.34 -0.85 29.32
C VAL A 162 19.63 -1.48 30.68
#